data_AF-A0A8R7PL42-F1
#
_entry.id   AF-A0A8R7PL42-F1
#
_cell.length_a   1.000
_cell.length_b   1.000
_cell.length_c   1.000
_cell.angle_alpha   90.00
_cell.angle_beta   90.00
_cell.angle_gamma   90.00
#
_symmetry.space_group_name_H-M   'P 1'
#
loop_
_entity.id
_entity.type
_entity.pdbx_description
1 polymer ?
#
loop_
_entity_poly.entity_id
_entity_poly.type
_entity_poly.pdbx_seq_one_letter_code
_entity_poly.pdbx_strand_id
1 'polypeptide(L)'
;TITPKSDIFSLGVIILEAVTGHRDYPDVTRTPSDEFIELTIRKWRNVLQRTPGYWSLRIDCQQIKRCLQVGLICVNPERTKRPPVVKVIRMLRGLESIDYSILE
;
A
#
# COMPACT_ATOMS: atom_id res chain seq x y z
N THR A 1 -15.35 12.15 14.98
CA THR A 1 -15.16 11.29 16.18
C THR A 1 -13.88 10.50 16.00
N ILE A 2 -12.97 10.56 16.98
CA ILE A 2 -11.72 9.80 16.97
C ILE A 2 -12.05 8.32 17.26
N THR A 3 -11.55 7.40 16.43
CA THR A 3 -11.81 5.96 16.57
C THR A 3 -10.58 5.17 16.12
N PRO A 4 -10.41 3.90 16.56
CA PRO A 4 -9.34 3.06 16.00
C PRO A 4 -9.39 2.97 14.47
N LYS A 5 -10.57 3.07 13.85
CA LYS A 5 -10.73 3.06 12.38
C LYS A 5 -10.27 4.36 11.70
N SER A 6 -10.26 5.49 12.40
CA SER A 6 -9.62 6.71 11.87
C SER A 6 -8.10 6.61 11.95
N ASP A 7 -7.57 5.99 13.01
CA ASP A 7 -6.12 5.76 13.14
C ASP A 7 -5.60 4.82 12.04
N ILE A 8 -6.36 3.77 11.71
CA ILE A 8 -6.03 2.87 10.58
C ILE A 8 -6.02 3.64 9.24
N PHE A 9 -6.94 4.57 9.04
CA PHE A 9 -6.94 5.39 7.83
C PHE A 9 -5.68 6.26 7.76
N SER A 10 -5.36 6.98 8.84
CA SER A 10 -4.14 7.79 8.91
C SER A 10 -2.88 6.95 8.71
N LEU A 11 -2.82 5.74 9.29
CA LEU A 11 -1.73 4.78 9.05
C LEU A 11 -1.65 4.39 7.57
N GLY A 12 -2.79 4.13 6.92
CA GLY A 12 -2.85 3.85 5.50
C GLY A 12 -2.27 4.97 4.64
N VAL A 13 -2.64 6.23 4.94
CA VAL A 13 -2.07 7.40 4.26
C VAL A 13 -0.55 7.47 4.45
N ILE A 14 -0.05 7.27 5.67
CA ILE A 14 1.39 7.28 5.96
C ILE A 14 2.13 6.16 5.20
N ILE A 15 1.56 4.96 5.13
CA ILE A 15 2.15 3.85 4.36
C ILE A 15 2.25 4.23 2.88
N LEU A 16 1.20 4.80 2.31
CA LEU A 16 1.19 5.21 0.91
C LEU A 16 2.22 6.32 0.66
N GLU A 17 2.23 7.36 1.50
CA GLU A 17 3.17 8.49 1.42
C GLU A 17 4.63 8.04 1.55
N ALA A 18 4.92 7.09 2.46
CA ALA A 18 6.27 6.54 2.62
C ALA A 18 6.75 5.76 1.38
N VAL A 19 5.83 5.11 0.64
CA VAL A 19 6.18 4.32 -0.56
C VAL A 19 6.22 5.19 -1.82
N THR A 20 5.37 6.20 -1.93
CA THR A 20 5.24 7.02 -3.15
C THR A 20 6.03 8.32 -3.09
N GLY A 21 6.32 8.80 -1.88
CA GLY A 21 6.90 10.12 -1.61
C GLY A 21 5.89 11.27 -1.69
N HIS A 22 4.59 11.00 -1.82
CA HIS A 22 3.54 12.02 -1.93
C HIS A 22 2.20 11.55 -1.35
N ARG A 23 1.29 12.49 -1.09
CA ARG A 23 -0.02 12.21 -0.48
C ARG A 23 -1.12 11.82 -1.47
N ASP A 24 -0.83 11.81 -2.77
CA ASP A 24 -1.81 11.41 -3.77
C ASP A 24 -2.02 9.88 -3.76
N TYR A 25 -3.26 9.44 -3.55
CA TYR A 25 -3.68 8.04 -3.61
C TYR A 25 -5.03 7.91 -4.35
N PRO A 26 -5.41 6.71 -4.83
CA PRO A 26 -6.58 6.46 -5.69
C PRO A 26 -7.88 7.19 -5.35
N ASP A 27 -8.26 7.26 -4.08
CA ASP A 27 -9.49 7.93 -3.64
C ASP A 27 -9.44 9.46 -3.86
N VAL A 28 -8.23 10.04 -3.86
CA VAL A 28 -7.98 11.47 -4.12
C VAL A 28 -7.88 11.75 -5.62
N THR A 29 -7.21 10.87 -6.37
CA THR A 29 -6.92 11.09 -7.80
C THR A 29 -7.95 10.48 -8.74
N ARG A 30 -8.88 9.65 -8.22
CA ARG A 30 -9.80 8.79 -8.98
C ARG A 30 -9.09 7.84 -9.95
N THR A 31 -7.83 7.50 -9.67
CA THR A 31 -7.07 6.51 -10.42
C THR A 31 -7.46 5.10 -9.94
N PRO A 32 -7.68 4.12 -10.83
CA PRO A 32 -7.89 2.74 -10.43
C PRO A 32 -6.74 2.22 -9.55
N SER A 33 -7.06 1.46 -8.51
CA SER A 33 -6.09 0.88 -7.56
C SER A 33 -4.97 0.12 -8.26
N ASP A 34 -5.31 -0.69 -9.27
CA ASP A 34 -4.34 -1.49 -10.01
C ASP A 34 -3.37 -0.64 -10.85
N GLU A 35 -3.89 0.40 -11.51
CA GLU A 35 -3.07 1.32 -12.28
C GLU A 35 -2.10 2.07 -11.36
N PHE A 36 -2.57 2.55 -10.22
CA PHE A 36 -1.72 3.20 -9.22
C PHE A 36 -0.61 2.29 -8.70
N ILE A 37 -0.93 1.02 -8.43
CA ILE A 37 0.05 0.01 -8.01
C ILE A 37 1.07 -0.25 -9.12
N GLU A 38 0.63 -0.46 -10.35
CA GLU A 38 1.50 -0.75 -11.49
C GLU A 38 2.47 0.41 -11.75
N LEU A 39 1.96 1.64 -11.81
CA LEU A 39 2.77 2.83 -12.03
C LEU A 39 3.84 3.01 -10.94
N THR A 40 3.46 2.80 -9.67
CA THR A 40 4.38 2.94 -8.54
C THR A 40 5.45 1.85 -8.55
N ILE A 41 5.09 0.60 -8.82
CA ILE A 41 6.06 -0.50 -8.98
C ILE A 41 7.00 -0.25 -10.15
N ARG A 42 6.51 0.30 -11.27
CA ARG A 42 7.35 0.64 -12.42
C ARG A 42 8.40 1.69 -12.06
N LYS A 43 8.01 2.73 -11.32
CA LYS A 43 8.94 3.75 -10.81
C LYS A 43 10.02 3.12 -9.91
N TRP A 44 9.63 2.32 -8.93
CA TRP A 44 10.58 1.65 -8.04
C TRP A 44 11.50 0.69 -8.79
N ARG A 45 10.97 -0.14 -9.70
CA ARG A 45 11.78 -1.04 -10.53
C ARG A 45 12.86 -0.28 -11.30
N ASN A 46 12.50 0.87 -11.88
CA ASN A 46 13.42 1.73 -12.62
C ASN A 46 14.55 2.30 -11.74
N VAL A 47 14.24 2.68 -10.49
CA VAL A 47 15.23 3.18 -9.53
C VAL A 47 16.18 2.06 -9.09
N LEU A 48 15.60 0.93 -8.68
CA LEU A 48 16.32 -0.21 -8.16
C LEU A 48 17.23 -0.87 -9.20
N GLN A 49 16.78 -1.01 -10.45
CA GLN A 49 17.59 -1.55 -11.55
C GLN A 49 18.81 -0.67 -11.90
N ARG A 50 18.71 0.64 -11.67
CA ARG A 50 19.82 1.58 -11.92
C ARG A 50 20.77 1.70 -10.73
N THR A 51 20.46 1.08 -9.60
CA THR A 51 21.28 1.13 -8.39
C THR A 51 22.43 0.12 -8.52
N PRO A 52 23.70 0.55 -8.55
CA PRO A 52 24.83 -0.37 -8.69
C PRO A 52 24.87 -1.40 -7.55
N GLY A 53 25.07 -2.67 -7.88
CA GLY A 53 25.17 -3.75 -6.90
C GLY A 53 23.83 -4.11 -6.22
N TYR A 54 22.69 -3.79 -6.84
CA TYR A 54 21.38 -4.15 -6.31
C TYR A 54 20.90 -5.52 -6.80
N TRP A 55 20.59 -6.43 -5.88
CA TRP A 55 20.34 -7.86 -6.20
C TRP A 55 18.92 -8.35 -5.88
N SER A 56 18.17 -7.63 -5.03
CA SER A 56 16.88 -8.06 -4.47
C SER A 56 15.65 -7.49 -5.19
N LEU A 57 15.79 -7.02 -6.43
CA LEU A 57 14.74 -6.34 -7.21
C LEU A 57 13.36 -7.00 -7.14
N ARG A 58 13.29 -8.30 -7.38
CA ARG A 58 12.01 -9.02 -7.39
C ARG A 58 11.36 -9.01 -6.00
N ILE A 59 12.14 -9.27 -4.95
CA ILE A 59 11.66 -9.34 -3.57
C ILE A 59 11.18 -7.96 -3.14
N ASP A 60 11.97 -6.92 -3.41
CA ASP A 60 11.62 -5.57 -2.94
C ASP A 60 10.45 -4.98 -3.73
N CYS A 61 10.34 -5.24 -5.03
CA CYS A 61 9.11 -4.93 -5.76
C CYS A 61 7.87 -5.64 -5.19
N GLN A 62 8.00 -6.89 -4.70
CA GLN A 62 6.90 -7.60 -4.05
C GLN A 62 6.54 -7.00 -2.69
N GLN A 63 7.54 -6.59 -1.90
CA GLN A 63 7.33 -5.91 -0.62
C GLN A 63 6.64 -4.54 -0.83
N ILE A 64 7.10 -3.77 -1.81
CA ILE A 64 6.50 -2.49 -2.21
C ILE A 64 5.05 -2.69 -2.65
N LYS A 65 4.77 -3.68 -3.52
CA LYS A 65 3.40 -4.02 -3.94
C LYS A 65 2.49 -4.30 -2.75
N ARG A 66 2.98 -5.10 -1.81
CA ARG A 66 2.26 -5.44 -0.58
C ARG A 66 1.97 -4.20 0.28
N CYS A 67 2.95 -3.32 0.48
CA CYS A 67 2.74 -2.08 1.23
C CYS A 67 1.66 -1.21 0.58
N LEU A 68 1.67 -1.08 -0.75
CA LEU A 68 0.65 -0.33 -1.49
C LEU A 68 -0.74 -0.93 -1.27
N GLN A 69 -0.88 -2.25 -1.45
CA GLN A 69 -2.16 -2.94 -1.26
C GLN A 69 -2.69 -2.80 0.18
N VAL A 70 -1.83 -2.97 1.18
CA VAL A 70 -2.20 -2.78 2.59
C VAL A 70 -2.61 -1.33 2.86
N GLY A 71 -1.85 -0.36 2.34
CA GLY A 71 -2.15 1.06 2.45
C GLY A 71 -3.53 1.40 1.87
N LEU A 72 -3.82 0.90 0.66
CA LEU A 72 -5.10 1.09 -0.03
C LEU A 72 -6.29 0.52 0.76
N ILE A 73 -6.14 -0.70 1.30
CA ILE A 73 -7.16 -1.31 2.16
C ILE A 73 -7.39 -0.47 3.44
N CYS A 74 -6.33 0.10 4.02
CA CYS A 74 -6.43 0.92 5.22
C CYS A 74 -7.14 2.27 4.96
N VAL A 75 -6.98 2.84 3.76
CA VAL A 75 -7.65 4.08 3.36
C VAL A 75 -9.04 3.86 2.73
N ASN A 76 -9.59 2.65 2.80
CA ASN A 76 -10.92 2.37 2.23
C ASN A 76 -11.96 3.39 2.77
N PRO A 77 -12.79 4.01 1.90
CA PRO A 77 -13.82 4.97 2.32
C PRO A 77 -14.80 4.38 3.33
N GLU A 78 -15.12 3.09 3.19
CA GLU A 78 -15.99 2.35 4.09
C GLU A 78 -15.24 1.93 5.36
N ARG A 79 -15.57 2.56 6.50
CA ARG A 79 -14.86 2.34 7.77
C ARG A 79 -14.87 0.88 8.25
N THR A 80 -15.90 0.14 7.91
CA THR A 80 -16.11 -1.28 8.24
C THR A 80 -15.12 -2.18 7.50
N LYS A 81 -14.75 -1.83 6.26
CA LYS A 81 -13.80 -2.59 5.43
C LYS A 81 -12.34 -2.44 5.87
N ARG A 82 -12.02 -1.40 6.65
CA ARG A 82 -10.66 -1.19 7.17
C ARG A 82 -10.29 -2.30 8.17
N PRO A 83 -9.11 -2.93 8.07
CA PRO A 83 -8.72 -4.03 8.95
C PRO A 83 -8.34 -3.54 10.36
N PRO A 84 -8.34 -4.43 11.38
CA PRO A 84 -7.72 -4.15 12.66
C PRO A 84 -6.18 -4.09 12.54
N VAL A 85 -5.51 -3.33 13.41
CA VAL A 85 -4.06 -3.09 13.34
C VAL A 85 -3.23 -4.39 13.36
N VAL A 86 -3.66 -5.40 14.12
CA VAL A 86 -3.00 -6.71 14.17
C VAL A 86 -2.97 -7.37 12.79
N LYS A 87 -4.07 -7.28 12.04
CA LYS A 87 -4.16 -7.79 10.66
C LYS A 87 -3.28 -6.99 9.71
N VAL A 88 -3.24 -5.66 9.84
CA VAL A 88 -2.31 -4.80 9.07
C VAL A 88 -0.86 -5.26 9.24
N ILE A 89 -0.42 -5.47 10.49
CA ILE A 89 0.95 -5.93 10.79
C ILE A 89 1.22 -7.30 10.18
N ARG A 90 0.27 -8.24 10.27
CA ARG A 90 0.40 -9.59 9.69
C ARG A 90 0.48 -9.53 8.16
N MET A 91 -0.37 -8.73 7.51
CA MET A 91 -0.36 -8.53 6.06
C MET A 91 0.99 -7.96 5.61
N LEU A 92 1.52 -6.93 6.28
CA LEU A 92 2.83 -6.33 5.95
C LEU A 92 3.97 -7.34 6.08
N ARG A 93 3.95 -8.17 7.14
CA ARG A 93 4.92 -9.27 7.34
C ARG A 93 4.74 -10.43 6.35
N GLY A 94 3.67 -10.46 5.56
CA GLY A 94 3.35 -11.57 4.65
C GLY A 94 2.88 -12.84 5.36
N LEU A 95 2.38 -12.70 6.60
CA LEU A 95 1.85 -13.79 7.43
C LEU A 95 0.34 -14.00 7.25
N GLU A 96 -0.29 -13.21 6.38
CA GLU A 96 -1.70 -13.28 6.04
C GLU A 96 -1.90 -12.87 4.58
N SER A 97 -2.79 -13.57 3.88
CA SER A 97 -3.16 -13.23 2.51
C SER A 97 -3.96 -11.93 2.47
N ILE A 98 -3.71 -11.12 1.47
CA ILE A 98 -4.47 -9.91 1.20
C ILE A 98 -5.72 -10.32 0.41
N ASP A 99 -6.89 -9.93 0.90
CA ASP A 99 -8.13 -10.03 0.14
C ASP A 99 -8.21 -8.85 -0.82
N TYR A 100 -8.00 -9.12 -2.11
CA TYR A 100 -7.92 -8.10 -3.15
C TYR A 100 -9.28 -7.56 -3.57
N SER A 101 -10.39 -8.26 -3.24
CA SER A 101 -11.75 -7.80 -3.55
C SER A 101 -12.11 -6.48 -2.83
N ILE A 102 -11.34 -6.10 -1.81
CA ILE A 102 -11.51 -4.87 -1.03
C ILE A 102 -10.95 -3.64 -1.76
N LEU A 103 -10.21 -3.85 -2.86
CA LEU A 103 -9.60 -2.79 -3.68
C LEU A 103 -10.44 -2.39 -4.91
N GLU A 104 -11.53 -3.13 -5.17
CA GLU A 104 -12.59 -2.82 -6.14
C GLU A 104 -13.62 -1.86 -5.52
#